data_AF-A0A9D7GFA1-F1
#
_entry.id   AF-A0A9D7GFA1-F1
#
_cell.length_a   1.000
_cell.length_b   1.000
_cell.length_c   1.000
_cell.angle_alpha   90.00
_cell.angle_beta   90.00
_cell.angle_gamma   90.00
#
_symmetry.space_group_name_H-M   'P 1'
#
loop_
_entity.id
_entity.type
_entity.pdbx_description
1 polymer ?
#
loop_
_entity_poly.entity_id
_entity_poly.type
_entity_poly.pdbx_seq_one_letter_code
_entity_poly.pdbx_strand_id
1 'polypeptide(L)'
;MGLTKTDTYSTEIIELSGIIKALGHPARMAIVSYLANTPNCITNDIVEELPLSQATVSQHLRELRNVNLIKGDIEGTSVCYCLNTEKLNKVISYFSEIMKVTDKFKCC
;
A
#
# COMPACT_ATOMS: atom_id res chain seq x y z
N MET A 1 -16.11 -14.67 7.07
CA MET A 1 -16.21 -13.23 6.71
C MET A 1 -17.46 -13.07 5.86
N GLY A 2 -18.41 -12.23 6.27
CA GLY A 2 -19.65 -12.02 5.54
C GLY A 2 -19.38 -11.41 4.16
N LEU A 3 -20.19 -11.79 3.17
CA LEU A 3 -20.18 -11.20 1.82
C LEU A 3 -20.48 -9.70 1.96
N THR A 4 -19.43 -8.89 2.02
CA THR A 4 -19.57 -7.43 1.93
C THR A 4 -20.16 -7.14 0.55
N LYS A 5 -21.32 -6.48 0.50
CA LYS A 5 -21.93 -5.99 -0.74
C LYS A 5 -21.07 -4.86 -1.31
N THR A 6 -19.89 -5.19 -1.82
CA THR A 6 -18.94 -4.23 -2.41
C THR A 6 -19.47 -3.67 -3.72
N ASP A 7 -20.34 -4.40 -4.41
CA ASP A 7 -20.88 -4.07 -5.74
C ASP A 7 -21.81 -2.85 -5.74
N THR A 8 -22.17 -2.32 -4.55
CA THR A 8 -23.02 -1.14 -4.40
C THR A 8 -22.22 0.16 -4.29
N TYR A 9 -20.90 0.09 -4.12
CA TYR A 9 -20.04 1.27 -3.99
C TYR A 9 -19.41 1.66 -5.33
N SER A 10 -18.96 2.92 -5.43
CA SER A 10 -18.23 3.36 -6.63
C SER A 10 -16.91 2.61 -6.77
N THR A 11 -16.49 2.38 -8.02
CA THR A 11 -15.22 1.71 -8.34
C THR A 11 -14.03 2.37 -7.65
N GLU A 12 -14.04 3.71 -7.55
CA GLU A 12 -13.02 4.49 -6.85
C GLU A 12 -12.97 4.17 -5.34
N ILE A 13 -14.12 4.09 -4.67
CA ILE A 13 -14.19 3.72 -3.24
C ILE A 13 -13.70 2.28 -3.04
N ILE A 14 -14.07 1.35 -3.93
CA ILE A 14 -13.62 -0.04 -3.87
C ILE A 14 -12.09 -0.11 -4.03
N GLU A 15 -11.51 0.59 -5.01
CA GLU A 15 -10.07 0.68 -5.24
C GLU A 15 -9.33 1.25 -4.01
N LEU A 16 -9.78 2.40 -3.51
CA LEU A 16 -9.21 3.05 -2.33
C LEU A 16 -9.30 2.15 -1.09
N SER A 17 -10.45 1.51 -0.88
CA SER A 17 -10.64 0.59 0.25
C SER A 17 -9.67 -0.60 0.20
N GLY A 18 -9.38 -1.11 -0.99
CA GLY A 18 -8.38 -2.16 -1.20
C GLY A 18 -6.99 -1.70 -0.79
N ILE A 19 -6.57 -0.51 -1.22
CA ILE A 19 -5.27 0.07 -0.87
C ILE A 19 -5.17 0.29 0.64
N ILE A 20 -6.18 0.90 1.26
CA ILE A 20 -6.19 1.17 2.70
C ILE A 20 -6.18 -0.14 3.51
N LYS A 21 -6.93 -1.15 3.07
CA LYS A 21 -6.92 -2.48 3.69
C LYS A 21 -5.54 -3.16 3.58
N ALA A 22 -4.82 -2.94 2.48
CA ALA A 22 -3.45 -3.40 2.34
C ALA A 22 -2.49 -2.63 3.27
N LEU A 23 -2.69 -1.32 3.45
CA LEU A 23 -1.88 -0.52 4.37
C LEU A 23 -2.17 -0.82 5.86
N GLY A 24 -3.37 -1.32 6.21
CA GLY A 24 -3.77 -1.57 7.60
C GLY A 24 -2.99 -2.64 8.38
N HIS A 25 -1.87 -3.17 7.87
CA HIS A 25 -1.02 -4.12 8.59
C HIS A 25 0.36 -3.49 8.91
N PRO A 26 0.85 -3.58 10.16
CA PRO A 26 2.11 -2.93 10.57
C PRO A 26 3.32 -3.29 9.69
N ALA A 27 3.52 -4.58 9.38
CA ALA A 27 4.62 -5.00 8.52
C ALA A 27 4.55 -4.40 7.10
N ARG A 28 3.35 -4.21 6.55
CA ARG A 28 3.16 -3.60 5.23
C ARG A 28 3.45 -2.10 5.25
N MET A 29 3.10 -1.42 6.34
CA MET A 29 3.49 -0.02 6.57
C MET A 29 5.01 0.14 6.68
N ALA A 30 5.68 -0.78 7.37
CA ALA A 30 7.14 -0.78 7.48
C ALA A 30 7.81 -0.99 6.11
N ILE A 31 7.32 -1.94 5.31
CA ILE A 31 7.76 -2.16 3.92
C ILE A 31 7.62 -0.87 3.09
N VAL A 32 6.45 -0.23 3.12
CA VAL A 32 6.21 1.01 2.36
C VAL A 32 7.15 2.12 2.81
N SER A 33 7.37 2.26 4.11
CA SER A 33 8.28 3.28 4.68
C SER A 33 9.73 3.02 4.28
N TYR A 34 10.15 1.76 4.24
CA TYR A 34 11.49 1.37 3.80
C TYR A 34 11.71 1.66 2.30
N LEU A 35 10.75 1.27 1.46
CA LEU A 35 10.78 1.57 0.02
C LEU A 35 10.75 3.08 -0.28
N ALA A 36 10.13 3.90 0.58
CA ALA A 36 10.12 5.35 0.42
C ALA A 36 11.48 6.01 0.68
N ASN A 37 12.27 5.44 1.59
CA ASN A 37 13.59 5.96 1.95
C ASN A 37 14.73 5.43 1.06
N THR A 38 14.43 4.47 0.19
CA THR A 38 15.42 3.87 -0.71
C THR A 38 14.98 4.12 -2.15
N PRO A 39 15.52 5.14 -2.82
CA PRO A 39 15.07 5.55 -4.16
C PRO A 39 15.42 4.55 -5.27
N ASN A 40 16.21 3.53 -4.96
CA ASN A 40 16.68 2.54 -5.91
C ASN A 40 15.87 1.25 -5.84
N CYS A 41 15.97 0.48 -6.92
CA CYS A 41 15.56 -0.91 -6.99
C CYS A 41 16.13 -1.73 -5.83
N ILE A 42 15.29 -2.13 -4.85
CA ILE A 42 15.75 -2.94 -3.72
C ILE A 42 15.46 -4.41 -3.99
N THR A 43 16.46 -5.24 -3.69
CA THR A 43 16.40 -6.70 -3.78
C THR A 43 16.15 -7.30 -2.39
N ASN A 44 16.70 -8.48 -2.12
CA ASN A 44 16.41 -9.33 -0.95
C ASN A 44 16.68 -8.66 0.42
N ASP A 45 17.32 -7.50 0.45
CA ASP A 45 17.67 -6.70 1.64
C ASP A 45 16.46 -6.34 2.52
N ILE A 46 15.26 -6.21 1.93
CA ILE A 46 14.05 -5.90 2.71
C ILE A 46 13.70 -6.97 3.75
N VAL A 47 14.18 -8.21 3.54
CA VAL A 47 13.98 -9.32 4.47
C VAL A 47 14.83 -9.12 5.73
N GLU A 48 15.99 -8.49 5.62
CA GLU A 48 16.90 -8.25 6.76
C GLU A 48 16.43 -7.10 7.66
N GLU A 49 15.67 -6.17 7.10
CA GLU A 49 15.16 -4.97 7.78
C GLU A 49 13.87 -5.23 8.59
N LEU A 50 13.23 -6.38 8.38
CA LEU A 50 11.99 -6.75 9.06
C LEU A 50 12.24 -7.94 9.98
N PRO A 51 11.65 -7.96 11.20
CA PRO A 51 11.76 -9.10 12.11
C PRO A 51 10.83 -10.25 11.67
N LEU A 52 10.87 -10.65 10.39
CA LEU A 52 9.96 -11.58 9.75
C LEU A 52 10.72 -12.57 8.85
N SER A 53 10.12 -13.74 8.62
CA SER A 53 10.68 -14.71 7.69
C SER A 53 10.58 -14.23 6.24
N GLN A 54 11.49 -14.70 5.37
CA GLN A 54 11.47 -14.43 3.93
C GLN A 54 10.13 -14.78 3.26
N ALA A 55 9.50 -15.88 3.68
CA ALA A 55 8.18 -16.29 3.18
C ALA A 55 7.08 -15.30 3.60
N THR A 56 7.11 -14.81 4.84
CA THR A 56 6.15 -13.82 5.35
C THR A 56 6.32 -12.47 4.66
N VAL A 57 7.56 -12.02 4.46
CA VAL A 57 7.85 -10.79 3.71
C VAL A 57 7.37 -10.90 2.26
N SER A 58 7.63 -12.03 1.60
CA SER A 58 7.13 -12.30 0.24
C SER A 58 5.60 -12.26 0.17
N GLN A 59 4.90 -12.78 1.18
CA GLN A 59 3.45 -12.69 1.26
C GLN A 59 2.99 -11.23 1.38
N HIS A 60 3.62 -10.42 2.24
CA HIS A 60 3.29 -9.00 2.37
C HIS A 60 3.54 -8.21 1.08
N LEU A 61 4.65 -8.47 0.38
CA LEU A 61 4.96 -7.86 -0.92
C LEU A 61 3.91 -8.25 -1.96
N ARG A 62 3.47 -9.51 -1.99
CA ARG A 62 2.39 -9.95 -2.89
C ARG A 62 1.08 -9.21 -2.61
N GLU A 63 0.69 -9.05 -1.35
CA GLU A 63 -0.51 -8.31 -0.97
C GLU A 63 -0.45 -6.83 -1.42
N LEU A 64 0.72 -6.18 -1.25
CA LEU A 64 0.92 -4.80 -1.70
C LEU A 64 0.93 -4.68 -3.23
N ARG A 65 1.46 -5.69 -3.93
CA ARG A 65 1.44 -5.77 -5.40
C ARG A 65 0.02 -5.99 -5.93
N ASN A 66 -0.79 -6.81 -5.27
CA ASN A 66 -2.18 -7.08 -5.68
C ASN A 66 -3.04 -5.80 -5.74
N VAL A 67 -2.76 -4.83 -4.86
CA VAL A 67 -3.44 -3.52 -4.87
C VAL A 67 -2.69 -2.47 -5.72
N ASN A 68 -1.68 -2.89 -6.48
CA ASN A 68 -0.81 -2.06 -7.31
C ASN A 68 -0.07 -0.94 -6.56
N LEU A 69 0.12 -1.07 -5.24
CA LEU A 69 0.80 -0.07 -4.42
C LEU A 69 2.32 -0.14 -4.58
N ILE A 70 2.85 -1.33 -4.90
CA ILE A 70 4.24 -1.53 -5.30
C ILE A 70 4.30 -2.10 -6.70
N LYS A 71 5.34 -1.74 -7.45
CA LYS A 71 5.71 -2.36 -8.72
C LYS A 71 6.88 -3.31 -8.46
N GLY A 72 6.89 -4.42 -9.19
CA GLY A 72 7.91 -5.46 -9.07
C GLY A 72 8.44 -5.83 -10.45
N ASP A 73 9.71 -5.57 -10.74
CA ASP A 73 10.37 -5.97 -12.00
C ASP A 73 11.45 -7.04 -11.72
N ILE A 74 11.76 -7.88 -12.71
CA ILE A 74 12.76 -8.95 -12.55
C ILE A 74 14.04 -8.47 -13.23
N GLU A 75 15.02 -8.05 -12.43
CA GLU A 75 16.34 -7.68 -12.92
C GLU A 75 17.32 -8.82 -12.68
N GLY A 76 17.52 -9.65 -13.72
CA GLY A 76 18.41 -10.80 -13.66
C GLY A 76 17.89 -11.90 -12.72
N THR A 77 18.64 -12.19 -11.65
CA THR A 77 18.26 -13.19 -10.63
C THR A 77 17.48 -12.60 -9.44
N SER A 78 17.33 -11.27 -9.38
CA SER A 78 16.70 -10.58 -8.25
C SER A 78 15.39 -9.92 -8.65
N VAL A 79 14.45 -9.85 -7.71
CA VAL A 79 13.19 -9.11 -7.89
C VAL A 79 13.37 -7.72 -7.28
N CYS A 80 13.09 -6.73 -8.10
CA CYS A 80 13.16 -5.32 -7.79
C CYS A 80 11.82 -4.79 -7.31
N TYR A 81 11.75 -4.09 -6.18
CA TYR A 81 10.51 -3.42 -5.76
C TYR A 81 10.63 -1.90 -5.69
N CYS A 82 9.58 -1.21 -6.15
CA CYS A 82 9.46 0.25 -6.03
C CYS A 82 8.02 0.68 -5.72
N LEU A 83 7.86 1.86 -5.11
CA LEU A 83 6.54 2.41 -4.77
C LEU A 83 5.81 2.94 -6.01
N ASN A 84 4.51 2.68 -6.06
CA ASN A 84 3.63 3.33 -7.02
C ASN A 84 3.13 4.67 -6.47
N THR A 85 3.87 5.73 -6.76
CA THR A 85 3.56 7.11 -6.31
C THR A 85 2.19 7.60 -6.78
N GLU A 86 1.73 7.16 -7.96
CA GLU A 86 0.42 7.54 -8.49
C GLU A 86 -0.72 7.03 -7.60
N LYS A 87 -0.61 5.79 -7.09
CA LYS A 87 -1.61 5.20 -6.19
C LYS A 87 -1.59 5.86 -4.81
N LEU A 88 -0.41 6.17 -4.29
CA LEU A 88 -0.28 6.92 -3.03
C LEU A 88 -0.90 8.31 -3.14
N ASN A 89 -0.63 9.02 -4.25
CA ASN A 89 -1.20 10.34 -4.50
C ASN A 89 -2.74 10.32 -4.60
N LYS A 90 -3.34 9.27 -5.19
CA LYS A 90 -4.80 9.11 -5.18
C LYS A 90 -5.37 9.04 -3.76
N VAL A 91 -4.77 8.23 -2.88
CA VAL A 91 -5.20 8.10 -1.49
C VAL A 91 -5.10 9.44 -0.75
N ILE A 92 -3.96 10.13 -0.89
CA ILE A 92 -3.74 11.43 -0.24
C ILE A 92 -4.74 12.47 -0.76
N SER A 93 -4.98 12.52 -2.07
CA SER A 93 -5.89 13.49 -2.68
C SER A 93 -7.33 13.30 -2.19
N TYR A 94 -7.79 12.06 -2.12
CA TYR A 94 -9.12 11.73 -1.60
C TYR A 94 -9.33 12.21 -0.15
N PHE A 95 -8.38 11.91 0.74
CA PHE A 95 -8.47 12.39 2.13
C PHE A 95 -8.27 13.90 2.25
N SER A 96 -7.44 14.51 1.40
CA SER A 96 -7.27 15.97 1.35
C SER A 96 -8.58 16.68 1.01
N GLU A 97 -9.37 16.14 0.09
CA GLU A 97 -10.70 16.67 -0.24
C GLU A 97 -11.68 16.54 0.93
N ILE A 98 -11.68 15.39 1.61
CA ILE A 98 -12.51 15.19 2.82
C ILE A 98 -12.11 16.18 3.93
N MET A 99 -10.82 16.38 4.15
CA MET A 99 -10.32 17.33 5.17
C MET A 99 -10.79 18.76 4.92
N LYS A 100 -10.75 19.25 3.67
CA LYS A 100 -11.22 20.61 3.30
C LYS A 100 -12.68 20.86 3.64
N VAL A 101 -13.52 19.82 3.59
CA VAL A 101 -14.94 19.91 3.95
C VAL A 101 -15.11 19.84 5.47
N THR A 102 -14.34 18.97 6.13
CA THR A 102 -14.48 18.69 7.56
C THR A 102 -13.92 19.75 8.50
N ASP A 103 -12.97 20.57 8.05
CA ASP A 103 -12.45 21.73 8.81
C ASP A 103 -13.55 22.73 9.23
N LYS A 104 -14.72 22.69 8.57
CA LYS A 104 -15.87 23.56 8.88
C LYS A 104 -16.82 22.95 9.89
N PHE A 105 -16.66 21.67 10.24
CA PHE A 105 -17.54 21.00 11.19
C PHE A 105 -16.91 21.03 12.58
N LYS A 106 -17.57 21.73 13.50
CA LYS A 106 -17.29 21.57 14.93
C LYS A 106 -17.92 20.26 15.38
N CYS A 107 -17.11 19.30 15.81
CA CYS A 107 -17.62 18.06 16.41
C CYS A 107 -18.40 18.44 17.68
N CYS A 108 -19.61 17.91 17.83
CA CYS A 108 -20.48 18.17 18.99
C CYS A 108 -20.16 17.25 20.17
#